data_AF-A0A8T0VEB6-F1
#
_entry.id   AF-A0A8T0VEB6-F1
#
_cell.length_a   1.000
_cell.length_b   1.000
_cell.length_c   1.000
_cell.angle_alpha   90.00
_cell.angle_beta   90.00
_cell.angle_gamma   90.00
#
_symmetry.space_group_name_H-M   'P 1'
#
loop_
_entity.id
_entity.type
_entity.pdbx_description
1 polymer ?
#
loop_
_entity_poly.entity_id
_entity_poly.type
_entity_poly.pdbx_seq_one_letter_code
_entity_poly.pdbx_strand_id
1 'polypeptide(L)'
;MGNPESHSSSSAMASGCVPDIWQWIKRLPEQWRGGSYSLQICNSPSMNQSLNLVVSKHSESQPLNLSFSICTELHDPISLWSSNYSTLRSAPTTSLSAIFLHDIICGVVRYGPYSNSRSLFRLPNVQISEDSGKTFNLAFFTLAILVSIYEAPSNLRHEFIKNISAQLMRDEMRYAAKKLMLMLGSNAEELWMRSVNLGVTNWTMEGLRSGDGSPSPFTVFSYALFASRLWKVQVYCPVVAMIMEHPSRQTKDEKLLFSLNYQQLEGVIQFVYRVTIKENWIDVIVKVDKLRCDLVQLVSETLMARQGYGSDEKHCPSRVSLQLTPMAQPDILSVSVTPASIGSGVSTHEAVHLRPWKFERAVHGNTASLGWFLHDGAGGREVFSGEPRGLRLPRPRSWLRDRYTSPGRPSTRCGGAIFAGDEYGEGVCWRMRPAAAGKTVEWEVRATVWVTYWPNKKRTPPLHTETRMLEVRELLQLTVAE
;
A
#
# COMPACT_ATOMS: atom_id res chain seq x y z
N MET A 1 -32.50 57.50 -15.21
CA MET A 1 -32.97 56.23 -14.62
C MET A 1 -32.37 55.10 -15.46
N GLY A 2 -31.48 54.31 -14.87
CA GLY A 2 -30.80 53.19 -15.53
C GLY A 2 -29.66 52.70 -14.66
N ASN A 3 -29.90 51.61 -13.92
CA ASN A 3 -28.93 50.92 -13.06
C ASN A 3 -27.85 50.22 -13.90
N PRO A 4 -26.62 50.04 -13.39
CA PRO A 4 -25.59 49.25 -14.07
C PRO A 4 -25.72 47.77 -13.67
N GLU A 5 -25.78 46.89 -14.68
CA GLU A 5 -25.70 45.44 -14.51
C GLU A 5 -24.25 45.00 -14.26
N SER A 6 -24.08 44.20 -13.21
CA SER A 6 -22.84 43.52 -12.84
C SER A 6 -22.58 42.34 -13.78
N HIS A 7 -21.51 42.41 -14.57
CA HIS A 7 -21.05 41.27 -15.36
C HIS A 7 -20.41 40.19 -14.47
N SER A 8 -21.15 39.10 -14.25
CA SER A 8 -20.59 37.81 -13.83
C SER A 8 -19.98 37.12 -15.06
N SER A 9 -18.65 37.07 -15.14
CA SER A 9 -17.94 36.33 -16.18
C SER A 9 -17.98 34.82 -15.88
N SER A 10 -19.01 34.15 -16.39
CA SER A 10 -19.05 32.70 -16.56
C SER A 10 -18.40 32.36 -17.91
N SER A 11 -17.15 31.88 -17.91
CA SER A 11 -16.57 31.20 -19.08
C SER A 11 -16.62 29.70 -18.84
N ALA A 12 -17.64 29.05 -19.41
CA ALA A 12 -17.66 27.61 -19.59
C ALA A 12 -16.65 27.25 -20.70
N MET A 13 -15.52 26.68 -20.30
CA MET A 13 -14.62 25.94 -21.17
C MET A 13 -14.57 24.50 -20.64
N ALA A 14 -15.29 23.61 -21.32
CA ALA A 14 -15.17 22.17 -21.12
C ALA A 14 -13.81 21.70 -21.69
N SER A 15 -12.79 21.74 -20.84
CA SER A 15 -11.52 21.04 -21.02
C SER A 15 -11.07 20.59 -19.63
N GLY A 16 -10.73 19.31 -19.50
CA GLY A 16 -10.45 18.62 -18.24
C GLY A 16 -9.22 19.14 -17.50
N CYS A 17 -9.31 20.36 -16.96
CA CYS A 17 -8.28 20.94 -16.12
C CYS A 17 -8.40 20.34 -14.71
N VAL A 18 -7.34 19.67 -14.31
CA VAL A 18 -7.24 19.03 -12.99
C VAL A 18 -7.08 20.14 -11.96
N PRO A 19 -7.94 20.21 -10.94
CA PRO A 19 -7.87 21.30 -9.98
C PRO A 19 -6.55 21.22 -9.22
N ASP A 20 -5.79 22.32 -9.26
CA ASP A 20 -4.58 22.47 -8.45
C ASP A 20 -4.96 23.09 -7.10
N ILE A 21 -5.29 22.22 -6.16
CA ILE A 21 -5.78 22.60 -4.82
C ILE A 21 -4.70 23.37 -4.06
N TRP A 22 -3.43 22.97 -4.22
CA TRP A 22 -2.30 23.66 -3.62
C TRP A 22 -2.20 25.13 -4.08
N GLN A 23 -2.24 25.37 -5.39
CA GLN A 23 -2.19 26.74 -5.92
C GLN A 23 -3.44 27.54 -5.57
N TRP A 24 -4.61 26.89 -5.53
CA TRP A 24 -5.85 27.54 -5.13
C TRP A 24 -5.79 28.05 -3.68
N ILE A 25 -5.31 27.23 -2.73
CA ILE A 25 -5.16 27.63 -1.32
C ILE A 25 -4.18 28.81 -1.20
N LYS A 26 -3.06 28.78 -1.93
CA LYS A 26 -2.09 29.89 -1.93
C LYS A 26 -2.65 31.21 -2.48
N ARG A 27 -3.68 31.14 -3.32
CA ARG A 27 -4.37 32.31 -3.89
C ARG A 27 -5.54 32.79 -3.06
N LEU A 28 -5.86 32.13 -1.93
CA LEU A 28 -6.91 32.60 -1.04
C LEU A 28 -6.53 33.98 -0.48
N PRO A 29 -7.48 34.92 -0.41
CA PRO A 29 -7.19 36.27 0.03
C PRO A 29 -6.86 36.30 1.52
N GLU A 30 -5.90 37.15 1.92
CA GLU A 30 -5.62 37.41 3.34
C GLU A 30 -6.80 38.16 4.00
N GLN A 31 -7.50 39.00 3.24
CA GLN A 31 -8.70 39.73 3.65
C GLN A 31 -9.94 39.15 2.99
N TRP A 32 -10.71 38.38 3.77
CA TRP A 32 -11.93 37.71 3.34
C TRP A 32 -13.08 38.73 3.27
N ARG A 33 -13.57 39.04 2.07
CA ARG A 33 -14.71 39.97 1.85
C ARG A 33 -16.08 39.28 1.76
N GLY A 34 -16.10 37.95 1.71
CA GLY A 34 -17.31 37.11 1.64
C GLY A 34 -17.26 35.92 2.61
N GLY A 35 -18.38 35.22 2.77
CA GLY A 35 -18.52 34.13 3.75
C GLY A 35 -17.82 32.82 3.37
N SER A 36 -17.66 32.53 2.07
CA SER A 36 -17.05 31.29 1.59
C SER A 36 -16.47 31.39 0.18
N TYR A 37 -15.44 30.58 -0.11
CA TYR A 37 -14.90 30.36 -1.46
C TYR A 37 -15.03 28.88 -1.83
N SER A 38 -15.34 28.58 -3.09
CA SER A 38 -15.45 27.21 -3.60
C SER A 38 -14.49 26.92 -4.75
N LEU A 39 -14.04 25.67 -4.83
CA LEU A 39 -13.27 25.10 -5.94
C LEU A 39 -13.93 23.80 -6.37
N GLN A 40 -14.25 23.68 -7.65
CA GLN A 40 -14.78 22.45 -8.20
C GLN A 40 -13.70 21.36 -8.28
N ILE A 41 -13.97 20.20 -7.68
CA ILE A 41 -13.08 19.01 -7.68
C ILE A 41 -13.35 18.19 -8.95
N CYS A 42 -14.61 17.85 -9.19
CA CYS A 42 -15.09 17.16 -10.38
C CYS A 42 -16.58 17.40 -10.60
N ASN A 43 -17.07 17.15 -11.81
CA ASN A 43 -18.50 17.15 -12.13
C ASN A 43 -19.02 15.77 -12.49
N SER A 44 -20.33 15.65 -12.39
CA SER A 44 -21.16 14.63 -13.01
C SER A 44 -21.92 15.29 -14.17
N PRO A 45 -21.42 15.16 -15.42
CA PRO A 45 -22.17 15.59 -16.61
C PRO A 45 -23.56 14.97 -16.71
N SER A 46 -23.74 13.74 -16.20
CA SER A 46 -25.01 13.03 -16.27
C SER A 46 -26.12 13.66 -15.42
N MET A 47 -25.77 14.22 -14.26
CA MET A 47 -26.73 14.80 -13.31
C MET A 47 -26.58 16.32 -13.18
N ASN A 48 -25.66 16.95 -13.90
CA ASN A 48 -25.27 18.36 -13.76
C ASN A 48 -24.93 18.75 -12.31
N GLN A 49 -24.28 17.83 -11.57
CA GLN A 49 -23.89 18.05 -10.18
C GLN A 49 -22.37 18.08 -10.04
N SER A 50 -21.89 18.84 -9.06
CA SER A 50 -20.46 19.03 -8.83
C SER A 50 -20.07 18.63 -7.41
N LEU A 51 -18.86 18.11 -7.27
CA LEU A 51 -18.20 17.91 -5.99
C LEU A 51 -17.23 19.07 -5.79
N ASN A 52 -17.43 19.86 -4.73
CA ASN A 52 -16.72 21.10 -4.51
C ASN A 52 -15.98 21.10 -3.17
N LEU A 53 -14.79 21.67 -3.15
CA LEU A 53 -14.09 22.07 -1.93
C LEU A 53 -14.53 23.48 -1.57
N VAL A 54 -15.12 23.65 -0.38
CA VAL A 54 -15.58 24.94 0.13
C VAL A 54 -14.73 25.32 1.34
N VAL A 55 -14.27 26.57 1.39
CA VAL A 55 -13.65 27.14 2.58
C VAL A 55 -14.54 28.25 3.11
N SER A 56 -14.92 28.14 4.39
CA SER A 56 -15.77 29.11 5.07
C SER A 56 -15.07 29.73 6.28
N LYS A 57 -15.37 31.01 6.53
CA LYS A 57 -14.84 31.76 7.68
C LYS A 57 -15.95 31.96 8.72
N HIS A 58 -15.69 31.54 9.97
CA HIS A 58 -16.72 31.55 11.02
C HIS A 58 -16.65 32.72 12.01
N SER A 59 -15.60 33.56 11.99
CA SER A 59 -15.52 34.80 12.80
C SER A 59 -14.51 35.79 12.22
N GLU A 60 -14.81 37.09 12.30
CA GLU A 60 -13.93 38.17 11.81
C GLU A 60 -12.71 38.43 12.70
N SER A 61 -12.76 38.04 13.97
CA SER A 61 -11.77 38.44 14.99
C SER A 61 -10.46 37.65 15.00
N GLN A 62 -10.40 36.49 14.35
CA GLN A 62 -9.19 35.66 14.29
C GLN A 62 -8.95 35.11 12.86
N PRO A 63 -7.73 35.21 12.32
CA PRO A 63 -7.41 34.74 10.96
C PRO A 63 -7.45 33.20 10.82
N LEU A 64 -7.48 32.45 11.92
CA LEU A 64 -7.40 30.98 11.95
C LEU A 64 -8.76 30.27 12.06
N ASN A 65 -9.88 30.98 11.97
CA ASN A 65 -11.23 30.39 12.02
C ASN A 65 -11.76 30.00 10.62
N LEU A 66 -10.92 29.33 9.84
CA LEU A 66 -11.29 28.75 8.54
C LEU A 66 -11.68 27.28 8.72
N SER A 67 -12.73 26.86 8.04
CA SER A 67 -13.13 25.47 7.91
C SER A 67 -13.12 25.06 6.44
N PHE A 68 -12.60 23.88 6.16
CA PHE A 68 -12.61 23.25 4.85
C PHE A 68 -13.69 22.18 4.83
N SER A 69 -14.51 22.17 3.78
CA SER A 69 -15.58 21.19 3.62
C SER A 69 -15.61 20.66 2.19
N ILE A 70 -15.87 19.36 2.03
CA ILE A 70 -16.18 18.77 0.73
C ILE A 70 -17.70 18.68 0.65
N CYS A 71 -18.27 19.33 -0.36
CA CYS A 71 -19.71 19.45 -0.52
C CYS A 71 -20.16 18.99 -1.90
N THR A 72 -21.39 18.50 -1.99
CA THR A 72 -22.08 18.29 -3.27
C THR A 72 -23.16 19.32 -3.45
N GLU A 73 -23.17 19.97 -4.61
CA GLU A 73 -24.26 20.87 -5.01
C GLU A 73 -25.44 20.04 -5.54
N LEU A 74 -26.29 19.59 -4.61
CA LEU A 74 -27.71 19.39 -4.91
C LEU A 74 -28.43 20.74 -4.74
N HIS A 75 -29.75 20.80 -4.98
CA HIS A 75 -30.56 22.01 -4.78
C HIS A 75 -30.27 22.75 -3.46
N ASP A 76 -29.82 22.03 -2.42
CA ASP A 76 -29.08 22.56 -1.27
C ASP A 76 -27.70 21.90 -1.14
N PRO A 77 -26.63 22.64 -0.75
CA PRO A 77 -25.29 22.08 -0.62
C PRO A 77 -25.20 21.12 0.58
N ILE A 78 -24.91 19.85 0.31
CA ILE A 78 -24.72 18.83 1.35
C ILE A 78 -23.23 18.73 1.66
N SER A 79 -22.85 18.97 2.92
CA SER A 79 -21.47 18.74 3.39
C SER A 79 -21.25 17.26 3.62
N LEU A 80 -20.36 16.66 2.83
CA LEU A 80 -19.95 15.26 2.95
C LEU A 80 -18.80 15.09 3.96
N TRP A 81 -17.95 16.10 4.07
CA TRP A 81 -16.84 16.13 5.02
C TRP A 81 -16.58 17.56 5.45
N SER A 82 -16.14 17.73 6.70
CA SER A 82 -15.65 18.99 7.23
C SER A 82 -14.39 18.78 8.08
N SER A 83 -13.45 19.72 7.96
CA SER A 83 -12.30 19.80 8.85
C SER A 83 -12.79 20.15 10.25
N ASN A 84 -12.34 19.43 11.26
CA ASN A 84 -12.47 19.94 12.62
C ASN A 84 -11.61 21.19 12.74
N TYR A 85 -12.09 22.24 13.43
CA TYR A 85 -11.27 23.37 13.83
C TYR A 85 -10.07 22.83 14.60
N SER A 86 -8.97 22.59 13.91
CA SER A 86 -7.80 21.99 14.53
C SER A 86 -7.21 23.09 15.40
N THR A 87 -7.40 22.95 16.71
CA THR A 87 -6.61 23.61 17.75
C THR A 87 -5.18 23.09 17.67
N LEU A 88 -4.55 23.24 16.51
CA LEU A 88 -3.10 23.26 16.45
C LEU A 88 -2.74 24.41 17.37
N ARG A 89 -2.05 24.15 18.49
CA ARG A 89 -1.34 25.19 19.24
C ARG A 89 -0.27 25.69 18.27
N SER A 90 -0.66 26.52 17.32
CA SER A 90 0.21 26.93 16.24
C SER A 90 1.27 27.84 16.84
N ALA A 91 2.52 27.51 16.57
CA ALA A 91 3.52 28.56 16.55
C ALA A 91 3.07 29.59 15.50
N PRO A 92 3.32 30.90 15.72
CA PRO A 92 2.82 32.00 14.90
C PRO A 92 3.22 31.96 13.41
N THR A 93 3.99 30.97 12.97
CA THR A 93 4.58 30.83 11.63
C THR A 93 4.01 29.66 10.80
N THR A 94 2.93 29.00 11.24
CA THR A 94 2.40 27.82 10.52
C THR A 94 1.52 28.24 9.34
N SER A 95 1.83 27.81 8.13
CA SER A 95 1.07 28.16 6.91
C SER A 95 -0.31 27.49 6.87
N LEU A 96 -1.29 28.14 6.24
CA LEU A 96 -2.65 27.59 6.05
C LEU A 96 -2.63 26.22 5.37
N SER A 97 -1.74 26.04 4.39
CA SER A 97 -1.60 24.78 3.68
C SER A 97 -1.06 23.65 4.57
N ALA A 98 -0.23 23.96 5.58
CA ALA A 98 0.23 22.96 6.55
C ALA A 98 -0.90 22.50 7.47
N ILE A 99 -1.75 23.43 7.92
CA ILE A 99 -2.95 23.12 8.71
C ILE A 99 -3.91 22.25 7.90
N PHE A 100 -4.22 22.64 6.67
CA PHE A 100 -5.16 21.87 5.86
C PHE A 100 -4.59 20.51 5.45
N LEU A 101 -3.28 20.39 5.18
CA LEU A 101 -2.65 19.08 4.95
C LEU A 101 -2.79 18.16 6.16
N HIS A 102 -2.61 18.71 7.37
CA HIS A 102 -2.84 17.96 8.60
C HIS A 102 -4.30 17.48 8.72
N ASP A 103 -5.27 18.35 8.40
CA ASP A 103 -6.68 17.98 8.41
C ASP A 103 -7.02 16.93 7.36
N ILE A 104 -6.40 17.00 6.17
CA ILE A 104 -6.51 15.98 5.13
C ILE A 104 -6.02 14.62 5.66
N ILE A 105 -4.83 14.59 6.28
CA ILE A 105 -4.26 13.35 6.82
C ILE A 105 -5.16 12.78 7.92
N CYS A 106 -5.63 13.62 8.84
CA CYS A 106 -6.58 13.20 9.85
C CYS A 106 -7.88 12.67 9.24
N GLY A 107 -8.40 13.34 8.20
CA GLY A 107 -9.59 12.93 7.46
C GLY A 107 -9.44 11.54 6.84
N VAL A 108 -8.32 11.27 6.18
CA VAL A 108 -8.02 9.94 5.61
C VAL A 108 -7.92 8.87 6.68
N VAL A 109 -7.19 9.13 7.77
CA VAL A 109 -7.01 8.17 8.87
C VAL A 109 -8.34 7.85 9.57
N ARG A 110 -9.29 8.80 9.63
CA ARG A 110 -10.63 8.58 10.21
C ARG A 110 -11.47 7.54 9.48
N TYR A 111 -11.27 7.37 8.17
CA TYR A 111 -11.93 6.31 7.41
C TYR A 111 -11.31 4.93 7.60
N GLY A 112 -10.25 4.82 8.40
CA GLY A 112 -9.54 3.56 8.65
C GLY A 112 -10.10 2.71 9.79
N PRO A 113 -9.63 1.45 9.91
CA PRO A 113 -10.11 0.49 10.91
C PRO A 113 -9.92 0.91 12.37
N TYR A 114 -8.96 1.80 12.64
CA TYR A 114 -8.53 2.17 14.00
C TYR A 114 -8.92 3.61 14.37
N SER A 115 -9.92 4.18 13.69
CA SER A 115 -10.37 5.58 13.85
C SER A 115 -10.83 5.94 15.27
N ASN A 116 -11.30 4.97 16.05
CA ASN A 116 -11.74 5.16 17.43
C ASN A 116 -10.60 5.28 18.46
N SER A 117 -9.34 4.99 18.07
CA SER A 117 -8.20 5.20 18.94
C SER A 117 -7.87 6.70 19.01
N ARG A 118 -8.54 7.41 19.94
CA ARG A 118 -8.33 8.85 20.24
C ARG A 118 -6.91 9.19 20.71
N SER A 119 -5.98 8.24 20.77
CA SER A 119 -4.56 8.53 20.89
C SER A 119 -4.10 9.18 19.58
N LEU A 120 -4.44 10.46 19.43
CA LEU A 120 -4.00 11.36 18.38
C LEU A 120 -2.50 11.15 18.22
N PHE A 121 -2.16 10.45 17.13
CA PHE A 121 -0.80 10.39 16.65
C PHE A 121 -0.29 11.83 16.61
N ARG A 122 0.87 12.09 17.23
CA ARG A 122 1.63 13.26 16.85
C ARG A 122 2.04 13.03 15.41
N LEU A 123 1.25 13.56 14.49
CA LEU A 123 1.68 13.70 13.11
C LEU A 123 3.05 14.38 13.16
N PRO A 124 4.04 13.90 12.38
CA PRO A 124 5.30 14.59 12.27
C PRO A 124 5.03 16.05 11.93
N ASN A 125 5.89 16.97 12.38
CA ASN A 125 5.78 18.36 11.96
C ASN A 125 6.02 18.42 10.44
N VAL A 126 4.94 18.40 9.66
CA VAL A 126 5.00 18.30 8.21
C VAL A 126 5.48 19.65 7.68
N GLN A 127 6.76 19.76 7.36
CA GLN A 127 7.29 20.90 6.65
C GLN A 127 6.91 20.80 5.18
N ILE A 128 6.13 21.76 4.69
CA ILE A 128 5.75 21.80 3.28
C ILE A 128 6.73 22.69 2.52
N SER A 129 7.50 22.07 1.63
CA SER A 129 8.35 22.77 0.66
C SER A 129 7.53 23.27 -0.53
N GLU A 130 7.97 24.33 -1.22
CA GLU A 130 7.26 24.92 -2.37
C GLU A 130 6.99 23.93 -3.51
N ASP A 131 7.85 22.93 -3.65
CA ASP A 131 7.77 21.84 -4.64
C ASP A 131 6.78 20.71 -4.24
N SER A 132 6.00 20.88 -3.17
CA SER A 132 5.12 19.82 -2.63
C SER A 132 3.69 19.84 -3.16
N GLY A 133 3.39 20.70 -4.15
CA GLY A 133 2.02 20.87 -4.66
C GLY A 133 1.39 19.56 -5.16
N LYS A 134 2.14 18.70 -5.86
CA LYS A 134 1.63 17.39 -6.31
C LYS A 134 1.35 16.44 -5.13
N THR A 135 2.23 16.42 -4.12
CA THR A 135 2.03 15.64 -2.89
C THR A 135 0.80 16.11 -2.12
N PHE A 136 0.59 17.42 -2.06
CA PHE A 136 -0.61 18.00 -1.46
C PHE A 136 -1.88 17.59 -2.24
N ASN A 137 -1.88 17.76 -3.55
CA ASN A 137 -3.03 17.42 -4.41
C ASN A 137 -3.35 15.92 -4.32
N LEU A 138 -2.33 15.04 -4.33
CA LEU A 138 -2.52 13.60 -4.10
C LEU A 138 -3.20 13.33 -2.76
N ALA A 139 -2.70 13.93 -1.68
CA ALA A 139 -3.27 13.73 -0.34
C ALA A 139 -4.74 14.16 -0.32
N PHE A 140 -5.05 15.32 -0.92
CA PHE A 140 -6.41 15.81 -1.04
C PHE A 140 -7.30 14.89 -1.87
N PHE A 141 -6.87 14.46 -3.06
CA PHE A 141 -7.66 13.54 -3.89
C PHE A 141 -7.88 12.19 -3.21
N THR A 142 -6.94 11.75 -2.37
CA THR A 142 -7.09 10.54 -1.56
C THR A 142 -8.16 10.70 -0.47
N LEU A 143 -8.27 11.89 0.15
CA LEU A 143 -9.40 12.19 1.01
C LEU A 143 -10.70 12.24 0.20
N ALA A 144 -10.72 12.96 -0.92
CA ALA A 144 -11.91 13.17 -1.74
C ALA A 144 -12.50 11.84 -2.26
N ILE A 145 -11.65 10.88 -2.63
CA ILE A 145 -12.13 9.56 -3.03
C ILE A 145 -12.72 8.77 -1.85
N LEU A 146 -12.13 8.83 -0.65
CA LEU A 146 -12.69 8.16 0.53
C LEU A 146 -14.04 8.78 0.92
N VAL A 147 -14.13 10.12 0.92
CA VAL A 147 -15.39 10.83 1.12
C VAL A 147 -16.42 10.41 0.07
N SER A 148 -15.99 10.25 -1.19
CA SER A 148 -16.87 9.77 -2.25
C SER A 148 -17.35 8.33 -2.02
N ILE A 149 -16.48 7.43 -1.56
CA ILE A 149 -16.82 6.03 -1.29
C ILE A 149 -17.87 5.91 -0.17
N TYR A 150 -17.70 6.66 0.92
CA TYR A 150 -18.50 6.49 2.13
C TYR A 150 -19.68 7.44 2.26
N GLU A 151 -19.55 8.68 1.80
CA GLU A 151 -20.50 9.76 2.13
C GLU A 151 -21.28 10.25 0.90
N ALA A 152 -20.76 10.07 -0.32
CA ALA A 152 -21.43 10.59 -1.50
C ALA A 152 -22.75 9.85 -1.80
N PRO A 153 -23.79 10.57 -2.30
CA PRO A 153 -25.04 9.95 -2.74
C PRO A 153 -24.82 8.83 -3.76
N SER A 154 -25.60 7.74 -3.64
CA SER A 154 -25.41 6.50 -4.42
C SER A 154 -25.42 6.72 -5.94
N ASN A 155 -26.24 7.66 -6.42
CA ASN A 155 -26.38 8.01 -7.83
C ASN A 155 -25.18 8.78 -8.41
N LEU A 156 -24.40 9.48 -7.59
CA LEU A 156 -23.23 10.27 -8.03
C LEU A 156 -21.91 9.59 -7.75
N ARG A 157 -21.89 8.75 -6.72
CA ARG A 157 -20.69 8.14 -6.14
C ARG A 157 -19.81 7.47 -7.18
N HIS A 158 -20.38 6.71 -8.11
CA HIS A 158 -19.60 6.02 -9.15
C HIS A 158 -18.86 7.01 -10.08
N GLU A 159 -19.51 8.08 -10.50
CA GLU A 159 -18.93 9.07 -11.41
C GLU A 159 -17.85 9.92 -10.71
N PHE A 160 -18.07 10.30 -9.45
CA PHE A 160 -17.05 10.98 -8.64
C PHE A 160 -15.82 10.10 -8.41
N ILE A 161 -16.02 8.84 -8.00
CA ILE A 161 -14.93 7.89 -7.81
C ILE A 161 -14.14 7.73 -9.11
N LYS A 162 -14.82 7.55 -10.26
CA LYS A 162 -14.17 7.43 -11.57
C LYS A 162 -13.30 8.65 -11.89
N ASN A 163 -13.85 9.86 -11.74
CA ASN A 163 -13.16 11.10 -12.07
C ASN A 163 -11.96 11.37 -11.16
N ILE A 164 -12.11 11.16 -9.84
CA ILE A 164 -11.01 11.33 -8.87
C ILE A 164 -9.94 10.26 -9.07
N SER A 165 -10.33 9.01 -9.34
CA SER A 165 -9.40 7.91 -9.61
C SER A 165 -8.54 8.18 -10.84
N ALA A 166 -9.12 8.75 -11.90
CA ALA A 166 -8.36 9.16 -13.08
C ALA A 166 -7.25 10.18 -12.73
N GLN A 167 -7.46 11.03 -11.70
CA GLN A 167 -6.43 11.95 -11.22
C GLN A 167 -5.32 11.26 -10.43
N LEU A 168 -5.71 10.35 -9.54
CA LEU A 168 -4.77 9.60 -8.70
C LEU A 168 -3.88 8.64 -9.50
N MET A 169 -4.36 8.16 -10.66
CA MET A 169 -3.67 7.18 -11.51
C MET A 169 -2.68 7.78 -12.52
N ARG A 170 -2.48 9.09 -12.51
CA ARG A 170 -1.48 9.74 -13.38
C ARG A 170 -0.06 9.34 -12.95
N ASP A 171 0.84 9.11 -13.91
CA ASP A 171 2.21 8.62 -13.62
C ASP A 171 2.98 9.52 -12.63
N GLU A 172 2.80 10.84 -12.75
CA GLU A 172 3.43 11.80 -11.84
C GLU A 172 2.98 11.71 -10.39
N MET A 173 1.79 11.15 -10.14
CA MET A 173 1.25 10.95 -8.79
C MET A 173 1.97 9.82 -8.06
N ARG A 174 2.63 8.90 -8.78
CA ARG A 174 3.47 7.86 -8.16
C ARG A 174 4.63 8.46 -7.36
N TYR A 175 5.31 9.45 -7.93
CA TYR A 175 6.39 10.17 -7.23
C TYR A 175 5.84 10.98 -6.06
N ALA A 176 4.70 11.65 -6.25
CA ALA A 176 4.02 12.40 -5.19
C ALA A 176 3.62 11.50 -4.02
N ALA A 177 3.19 10.26 -4.29
CA ALA A 177 2.80 9.26 -3.31
C ALA A 177 4.01 8.77 -2.51
N LYS A 178 5.11 8.43 -3.20
CA LYS A 178 6.39 8.13 -2.53
C LYS A 178 6.82 9.27 -1.60
N LYS A 179 6.76 10.53 -2.06
CA LYS A 179 7.11 11.71 -1.24
C LYS A 179 6.17 11.89 -0.05
N LEU A 180 4.87 11.62 -0.22
CA LEU A 180 3.88 11.64 0.88
C LEU A 180 4.21 10.57 1.93
N MET A 181 4.49 9.33 1.53
CA MET A 181 4.80 8.25 2.46
C MET A 181 6.05 8.58 3.31
N LEU A 182 7.09 9.12 2.67
CA LEU A 182 8.30 9.59 3.35
C LEU A 182 8.03 10.72 4.34
N MET A 183 7.10 11.63 4.00
CA MET A 183 6.68 12.75 4.85
C MET A 183 5.86 12.28 6.06
N LEU A 184 4.98 11.29 5.88
CA LEU A 184 4.16 10.70 6.95
C LEU A 184 5.02 9.92 7.96
N GLY A 185 6.05 9.22 7.47
CA GLY A 185 6.84 8.28 8.26
C GLY A 185 6.09 6.99 8.56
N SER A 186 6.80 5.95 8.99
CA SER A 186 6.31 4.56 8.95
C SER A 186 4.98 4.32 9.66
N ASN A 187 4.74 4.92 10.82
CA ASN A 187 3.51 4.68 11.58
C ASN A 187 2.28 5.32 10.90
N ALA A 188 2.41 6.56 10.44
CA ALA A 188 1.30 7.26 9.78
C ALA A 188 1.10 6.74 8.35
N GLU A 189 2.18 6.31 7.68
CA GLU A 189 2.15 5.61 6.40
C GLU A 189 1.30 4.33 6.49
N GLU A 190 1.57 3.46 7.46
CA GLU A 190 0.79 2.23 7.65
C GLU A 190 -0.70 2.57 7.82
N LEU A 191 -1.06 3.48 8.71
CA LEU A 191 -2.45 3.89 8.95
C LEU A 191 -3.12 4.48 7.72
N TRP A 192 -2.43 5.37 7.01
CA TRP A 192 -2.89 5.93 5.76
C TRP A 192 -3.21 4.81 4.75
N MET A 193 -2.29 3.87 4.56
CA MET A 193 -2.49 2.75 3.65
C MET A 193 -3.63 1.83 4.10
N ARG A 194 -3.79 1.57 5.41
CA ARG A 194 -4.93 0.77 5.91
C ARG A 194 -6.26 1.46 5.62
N SER A 195 -6.34 2.78 5.78
CA SER A 195 -7.54 3.57 5.49
C SER A 195 -7.91 3.53 4.01
N VAL A 196 -6.93 3.79 3.15
CA VAL A 196 -7.13 3.76 1.69
C VAL A 196 -7.55 2.36 1.25
N ASN A 197 -6.82 1.33 1.67
CA ASN A 197 -7.09 -0.06 1.29
C ASN A 197 -8.42 -0.58 1.84
N LEU A 198 -8.89 -0.09 2.99
CA LEU A 198 -10.24 -0.39 3.48
C LEU A 198 -11.30 0.23 2.56
N GLY A 199 -11.16 1.50 2.16
CA GLY A 199 -12.06 2.13 1.19
C GLY A 199 -12.10 1.40 -0.15
N VAL A 200 -10.93 1.04 -0.66
CA VAL A 200 -10.77 0.24 -1.88
C VAL A 200 -11.45 -1.13 -1.73
N THR A 201 -11.27 -1.78 -0.59
CA THR A 201 -11.90 -3.08 -0.32
C THR A 201 -13.41 -2.98 -0.30
N ASN A 202 -13.97 -1.97 0.38
CA ASN A 202 -15.40 -1.72 0.43
C ASN A 202 -15.98 -1.46 -0.97
N TRP A 203 -15.34 -0.59 -1.75
CA TRP A 203 -15.76 -0.29 -3.12
C TRP A 203 -15.73 -1.52 -4.03
N THR A 204 -14.64 -2.29 -3.97
CA THR A 204 -14.48 -3.52 -4.77
C THR A 204 -15.54 -4.56 -4.41
N MET A 205 -15.80 -4.74 -3.11
CA MET A 205 -16.81 -5.67 -2.62
C MET A 205 -18.23 -5.26 -3.02
N GLU A 206 -18.49 -3.96 -3.16
CA GLU A 206 -19.77 -3.46 -3.66
C GLU A 206 -19.95 -3.78 -5.15
N GLY A 207 -18.94 -3.53 -5.98
CA GLY A 207 -18.96 -3.90 -7.41
C GLY A 207 -19.15 -5.40 -7.65
N LEU A 208 -18.48 -6.24 -6.85
CA LEU A 208 -18.67 -7.69 -6.90
C LEU A 208 -20.11 -8.13 -6.59
N ARG A 209 -20.85 -7.38 -5.77
CA ARG A 209 -22.25 -7.67 -5.43
C ARG A 209 -23.23 -7.17 -6.48
N SER A 210 -22.93 -6.05 -7.13
CA SER A 210 -23.77 -5.50 -8.21
C SER A 210 -23.57 -6.20 -9.55
N GLY A 211 -22.56 -7.07 -9.68
CA GLY A 211 -22.18 -7.71 -10.94
C GLY A 211 -21.51 -6.75 -11.93
N ASP A 212 -21.24 -5.52 -11.49
CA ASP A 212 -20.56 -4.50 -12.27
C ASP A 212 -19.05 -4.72 -12.11
N GLY A 213 -18.43 -5.29 -13.14
CA GLY A 213 -17.01 -5.64 -13.18
C GLY A 213 -16.09 -4.43 -13.29
N SER A 214 -16.47 -3.28 -12.73
CA SER A 214 -15.63 -2.09 -12.77
C SER A 214 -14.31 -2.39 -12.03
N PRO A 215 -13.15 -2.31 -12.71
CA PRO A 215 -11.89 -2.59 -12.07
C PRO A 215 -11.65 -1.54 -10.99
N SER A 216 -11.30 -2.00 -9.79
CA SER A 216 -10.87 -1.11 -8.73
C SER A 216 -9.65 -0.32 -9.22
N PRO A 217 -9.67 1.02 -9.14
CA PRO A 217 -8.57 1.85 -9.64
C PRO A 217 -7.28 1.69 -8.83
N PHE A 218 -7.34 1.14 -7.62
CA PHE A 218 -6.18 0.97 -6.73
C PHE A 218 -5.92 -0.51 -6.51
N THR A 219 -5.01 -1.07 -7.30
CA THR A 219 -4.70 -2.49 -7.22
C THR A 219 -3.54 -2.76 -6.27
N VAL A 220 -2.47 -1.97 -6.35
CA VAL A 220 -1.23 -2.16 -5.58
C VAL A 220 -0.54 -0.82 -5.41
N PHE A 221 -0.06 -0.52 -4.20
CA PHE A 221 0.88 0.57 -3.99
C PHE A 221 2.23 0.03 -3.55
N SER A 222 3.28 0.42 -4.28
CA SER A 222 4.66 0.09 -3.95
C SER A 222 5.59 1.25 -4.26
N TYR A 223 6.73 1.28 -3.57
CA TYR A 223 7.82 2.18 -3.91
C TYR A 223 9.16 1.63 -3.45
N ALA A 224 10.20 1.96 -4.21
CA ALA A 224 11.59 1.71 -3.87
C ALA A 224 12.28 2.93 -3.22
N LEU A 225 13.15 2.65 -2.26
CA LEU A 225 14.12 3.56 -1.67
C LEU A 225 15.52 3.00 -1.84
N PHE A 226 16.46 3.90 -2.07
CA PHE A 226 17.88 3.58 -2.11
C PHE A 226 18.64 4.62 -1.30
N ALA A 227 19.56 4.13 -0.48
CA ALA A 227 20.52 4.90 0.29
C ALA A 227 21.88 4.20 0.19
N SER A 228 22.93 4.80 0.76
CA SER A 228 24.26 4.19 0.77
C SER A 228 24.19 2.79 1.39
N ARG A 229 24.52 1.77 0.58
CA ARG A 229 24.52 0.32 0.91
C ARG A 229 23.18 -0.33 1.24
N LEU A 230 22.06 0.40 1.13
CA LEU A 230 20.73 -0.14 1.46
C LEU A 230 19.74 0.15 0.34
N TRP A 231 19.05 -0.91 -0.07
CA TRP A 231 17.85 -0.82 -0.88
C TRP A 231 16.66 -1.30 -0.08
N LYS A 232 15.53 -0.62 -0.21
CA LYS A 232 14.27 -1.00 0.44
C LYS A 232 13.13 -0.88 -0.55
N VAL A 233 12.31 -1.91 -0.65
CA VAL A 233 11.03 -1.90 -1.36
C VAL A 233 9.92 -2.07 -0.32
N GLN A 234 8.92 -1.19 -0.40
CA GLN A 234 7.73 -1.22 0.44
C GLN A 234 6.52 -1.51 -0.44
N VAL A 235 5.59 -2.35 0.05
CA VAL A 235 4.43 -2.81 -0.70
C VAL A 235 3.19 -2.84 0.20
N TYR A 236 2.06 -2.36 -0.31
CA TYR A 236 0.74 -2.47 0.30
C TYR A 236 -0.27 -2.89 -0.75
N CYS A 237 -1.06 -3.93 -0.46
CA CYS A 237 -2.08 -4.42 -1.37
C CYS A 237 -3.27 -4.99 -0.60
N PRO A 238 -4.51 -4.54 -0.82
CA PRO A 238 -5.67 -5.22 -0.27
C PRO A 238 -5.83 -6.59 -0.93
N VAL A 239 -6.10 -7.62 -0.14
CA VAL A 239 -6.17 -9.01 -0.63
C VAL A 239 -7.24 -9.18 -1.73
N VAL A 240 -8.31 -8.38 -1.67
CA VAL A 240 -9.36 -8.37 -2.71
C VAL A 240 -8.83 -7.99 -4.10
N ALA A 241 -7.75 -7.21 -4.19
CA ALA A 241 -7.14 -6.78 -5.45
C ALA A 241 -6.06 -7.73 -5.97
N MET A 242 -5.65 -8.73 -5.17
CA MET A 242 -4.70 -9.74 -5.62
C MET A 242 -5.35 -10.71 -6.62
N ILE A 243 -4.56 -11.20 -7.57
CA ILE A 243 -5.01 -12.12 -8.62
C ILE A 243 -5.32 -13.48 -7.98
N MET A 244 -6.55 -13.95 -8.10
CA MET A 244 -6.91 -15.30 -7.66
C MET A 244 -6.42 -16.32 -8.69
N GLU A 245 -5.53 -17.22 -8.27
CA GLU A 245 -4.93 -18.23 -9.17
C GLU A 245 -5.99 -19.12 -9.80
N HIS A 246 -7.00 -19.52 -9.03
CA HIS A 246 -8.06 -20.44 -9.48
C HIS A 246 -9.44 -19.86 -9.15
N PRO A 247 -9.97 -18.93 -9.97
CA PRO A 247 -11.25 -18.24 -9.71
C PRO A 247 -12.45 -19.19 -9.54
N SER A 248 -12.42 -20.33 -10.23
CA SER A 248 -13.45 -21.38 -10.12
C SER A 248 -13.59 -21.98 -8.72
N ARG A 249 -12.58 -21.79 -7.86
CA ARG A 249 -12.59 -22.27 -6.48
C ARG A 249 -13.16 -21.27 -5.49
N GLN A 250 -13.59 -20.07 -5.92
CA GLN A 250 -14.12 -19.06 -5.00
C GLN A 250 -15.28 -19.59 -4.17
N THR A 251 -15.22 -19.36 -2.86
CA THR A 251 -16.27 -19.81 -1.95
C THR A 251 -17.56 -19.01 -2.15
N LYS A 252 -18.71 -19.67 -1.97
CA LYS A 252 -20.03 -19.01 -1.91
C LYS A 252 -20.42 -18.61 -0.49
N ASP A 253 -19.59 -18.93 0.51
CA ASP A 253 -19.85 -18.57 1.90
C ASP A 253 -19.48 -17.09 2.12
N GLU A 254 -20.51 -16.25 2.24
CA GLU A 254 -20.36 -14.80 2.41
C GLU A 254 -19.58 -14.42 3.68
N LYS A 255 -19.74 -15.18 4.79
CA LYS A 255 -18.99 -14.91 6.03
C LYS A 255 -17.52 -15.22 5.85
N LEU A 256 -17.20 -16.29 5.14
CA LEU A 256 -15.80 -16.62 4.85
C LEU A 256 -15.19 -15.62 3.87
N LEU A 257 -15.92 -15.26 2.81
CA LEU A 257 -15.54 -14.19 1.89
C LEU A 257 -15.23 -12.88 2.62
N PHE A 258 -16.06 -12.50 3.59
CA PHE A 258 -15.81 -11.32 4.42
C PHE A 258 -14.50 -11.45 5.20
N SER A 259 -14.27 -12.56 5.90
CA SER A 259 -13.01 -12.78 6.62
C SER A 259 -11.77 -12.75 5.72
N LEU A 260 -11.88 -13.31 4.51
CA LEU A 260 -10.77 -13.43 3.57
C LEU A 260 -10.46 -12.14 2.81
N ASN A 261 -11.48 -11.37 2.43
CA ASN A 261 -11.29 -10.17 1.59
C ASN A 261 -10.89 -8.94 2.41
N TYR A 262 -11.28 -8.85 3.69
CA TYR A 262 -10.99 -7.69 4.56
C TYR A 262 -9.62 -7.80 5.24
N GLN A 263 -8.62 -8.12 4.44
CA GLN A 263 -7.22 -8.21 4.79
C GLN A 263 -6.39 -7.39 3.79
N GLN A 264 -5.22 -6.94 4.21
CA GLN A 264 -4.20 -6.37 3.33
C GLN A 264 -2.84 -7.04 3.57
N LEU A 265 -2.08 -7.17 2.49
CA LEU A 265 -0.67 -7.55 2.53
C LEU A 265 0.18 -6.29 2.73
N GLU A 266 1.05 -6.32 3.73
CA GLU A 266 2.09 -5.33 4.01
C GLU A 266 3.47 -5.99 3.81
N GLY A 267 4.18 -5.56 2.77
CA GLY A 267 5.45 -6.12 2.35
C GLY A 267 6.62 -5.16 2.56
N VAL A 268 7.73 -5.67 3.10
CA VAL A 268 9.01 -4.96 3.18
C VAL A 268 10.12 -5.86 2.69
N ILE A 269 10.88 -5.40 1.70
CA ILE A 269 12.03 -6.12 1.15
C ILE A 269 13.25 -5.20 1.30
N GLN A 270 14.25 -5.61 2.06
CA GLN A 270 15.48 -4.87 2.26
C GLN A 270 16.65 -5.68 1.72
N PHE A 271 17.46 -5.01 0.91
CA PHE A 271 18.72 -5.54 0.40
C PHE A 271 19.88 -4.70 0.90
N VAL A 272 20.95 -5.36 1.30
CA VAL A 272 22.25 -4.72 1.55
C VAL A 272 23.15 -5.02 0.37
N TYR A 273 23.79 -3.99 -0.17
CA TYR A 273 24.74 -4.16 -1.26
C TYR A 273 26.14 -3.69 -0.88
N ARG A 274 27.15 -4.33 -1.50
CA ARG A 274 28.56 -3.98 -1.37
C ARG A 274 29.18 -3.97 -2.75
N VAL A 275 29.83 -2.85 -3.10
CA VAL A 275 30.64 -2.70 -4.31
C VAL A 275 32.10 -2.90 -3.91
N THR A 276 32.84 -3.70 -4.68
CA THR A 276 34.29 -3.92 -4.49
C THR A 276 34.96 -3.75 -5.84
N ILE A 277 35.77 -2.71 -5.99
CA ILE A 277 36.53 -2.45 -7.21
C ILE A 277 37.83 -3.25 -7.14
N LYS A 278 38.13 -3.97 -8.23
CA LYS A 278 39.39 -4.67 -8.46
C LYS A 278 39.99 -4.18 -9.77
N GLU A 279 41.25 -4.52 -10.02
CA GLU A 279 42.00 -4.06 -11.20
C GLU A 279 41.28 -4.34 -12.53
N ASN A 280 40.67 -5.53 -12.66
CA ASN A 280 40.11 -6.00 -13.93
C ASN A 280 38.57 -6.08 -13.95
N TRP A 281 37.90 -5.88 -12.82
CA TRP A 281 36.44 -5.94 -12.72
C TRP A 281 35.92 -5.31 -11.43
N ILE A 282 34.61 -5.09 -11.37
CA ILE A 282 33.90 -4.58 -10.21
C ILE A 282 32.96 -5.67 -9.72
N ASP A 283 33.05 -6.06 -8.45
CA ASP A 283 32.11 -7.01 -7.83
C ASP A 283 31.00 -6.25 -7.10
N VAL A 284 29.76 -6.40 -7.55
CA VAL A 284 28.55 -5.89 -6.87
C VAL A 284 27.85 -7.07 -6.20
N ILE A 285 27.94 -7.12 -4.88
CA ILE A 285 27.32 -8.18 -4.07
C ILE A 285 26.06 -7.62 -3.45
N VAL A 286 24.91 -8.24 -3.70
CA VAL A 286 23.62 -7.91 -3.09
C VAL A 286 23.16 -9.06 -2.22
N LYS A 287 22.73 -8.76 -1.00
CA LYS A 287 22.19 -9.72 -0.03
C LYS A 287 20.80 -9.29 0.40
N VAL A 288 19.91 -10.24 0.61
CA VAL A 288 18.63 -9.97 1.28
C VAL A 288 18.91 -9.85 2.76
N ASP A 289 18.63 -8.69 3.33
CA ASP A 289 18.80 -8.40 4.75
C ASP A 289 17.53 -8.70 5.53
N LYS A 290 16.39 -8.26 4.99
CA LYS A 290 15.08 -8.48 5.61
C LYS A 290 14.00 -8.61 4.56
N LEU A 291 13.22 -9.68 4.66
CA LEU A 291 11.98 -9.85 3.91
C LEU A 291 10.85 -10.05 4.92
N ARG A 292 9.85 -9.18 4.90
CA ARG A 292 8.66 -9.25 5.76
C ARG A 292 7.41 -9.18 4.88
N CYS A 293 6.48 -10.09 5.12
CA CYS A 293 5.17 -10.11 4.47
C CYS A 293 4.12 -10.35 5.56
N ASP A 294 3.40 -9.31 5.97
CA ASP A 294 2.34 -9.42 6.96
C ASP A 294 0.96 -9.32 6.33
N LEU A 295 0.01 -10.09 6.86
CA LEU A 295 -1.40 -9.97 6.54
C LEU A 295 -2.10 -9.29 7.71
N VAL A 296 -2.61 -8.09 7.44
CA VAL A 296 -3.23 -7.22 8.44
C VAL A 296 -4.72 -7.08 8.17
N GLN A 297 -5.50 -7.18 9.22
CA GLN A 297 -6.95 -7.01 9.15
C GLN A 297 -7.33 -5.55 8.89
N LEU A 298 -8.27 -5.33 7.97
CA LEU A 298 -8.74 -3.99 7.59
C LEU A 298 -10.00 -3.54 8.33
N VAL A 299 -10.55 -4.35 9.25
CA VAL A 299 -11.74 -4.02 10.06
C VAL A 299 -11.50 -4.37 11.52
N SER A 300 -12.37 -3.92 12.43
CA SER A 300 -12.26 -4.29 13.85
C SER A 300 -12.54 -5.78 14.07
N GLU A 301 -11.96 -6.37 15.12
CA GLU A 301 -12.25 -7.75 15.53
C GLU A 301 -13.75 -7.98 15.78
N THR A 302 -14.43 -6.98 16.35
CA THR A 302 -15.88 -7.03 16.57
C THR A 302 -16.67 -7.10 15.27
N LEU A 303 -16.28 -6.35 14.24
CA LEU A 303 -16.95 -6.40 12.94
C LEU A 303 -16.65 -7.72 12.24
N MET A 304 -15.40 -8.19 12.34
CA MET A 304 -14.95 -9.46 11.79
C MET A 304 -15.66 -10.66 12.40
N ALA A 305 -15.94 -10.64 13.71
CA ALA A 305 -16.70 -11.69 14.39
C ALA A 305 -18.20 -11.63 14.09
N ARG A 306 -18.75 -10.45 13.80
CA ARG A 306 -20.18 -10.27 13.49
C ARG A 306 -20.52 -10.65 12.04
N GLN A 307 -19.72 -10.15 11.08
CA GLN A 307 -19.97 -10.34 9.65
C GLN A 307 -19.20 -11.53 9.06
N GLY A 308 -18.08 -11.93 9.65
CA GLY A 308 -17.28 -13.07 9.21
C GLY A 308 -17.24 -14.22 10.22
N TYR A 309 -16.19 -15.04 10.14
CA TYR A 309 -15.89 -16.12 11.09
C TYR A 309 -14.88 -15.71 12.18
N GLY A 310 -14.57 -14.41 12.29
CA GLY A 310 -13.54 -13.88 13.18
C GLY A 310 -12.14 -13.84 12.55
N SER A 311 -11.17 -13.32 13.31
CA SER A 311 -9.79 -13.05 12.87
C SER A 311 -8.92 -14.30 12.69
N ASP A 312 -9.44 -15.47 13.07
CA ASP A 312 -8.75 -16.75 12.92
C ASP A 312 -8.80 -17.31 11.50
N GLU A 313 -9.80 -16.91 10.69
CA GLU A 313 -9.88 -17.29 9.28
C GLU A 313 -9.19 -16.19 8.45
N LYS A 314 -7.94 -16.45 8.08
CA LYS A 314 -7.09 -15.50 7.34
C LYS A 314 -6.14 -16.20 6.38
N HIS A 315 -5.64 -15.48 5.38
CA HIS A 315 -4.60 -16.03 4.51
C HIS A 315 -3.27 -16.10 5.28
N CYS A 316 -2.31 -16.81 4.69
CA CYS A 316 -0.92 -16.82 5.13
C CYS A 316 0.00 -16.72 3.91
N PRO A 317 1.16 -16.06 4.01
CA PRO A 317 2.18 -16.16 2.97
C PRO A 317 2.56 -17.63 2.75
N SER A 318 2.50 -18.08 1.50
CA SER A 318 2.80 -19.47 1.13
C SER A 318 4.01 -19.58 0.22
N ARG A 319 4.27 -18.54 -0.60
CA ARG A 319 5.45 -18.44 -1.46
C ARG A 319 5.85 -16.98 -1.63
N VAL A 320 7.15 -16.73 -1.70
CA VAL A 320 7.72 -15.44 -2.11
C VAL A 320 8.81 -15.69 -3.14
N SER A 321 8.78 -14.97 -4.26
CA SER A 321 9.79 -15.03 -5.31
C SER A 321 10.31 -13.63 -5.57
N LEU A 322 11.63 -13.46 -5.57
CA LEU A 322 12.30 -12.21 -5.89
C LEU A 322 13.21 -12.43 -7.10
N GLN A 323 13.11 -11.56 -8.08
CA GLN A 323 14.03 -11.49 -9.21
C GLN A 323 14.74 -10.15 -9.20
N LEU A 324 16.06 -10.20 -9.31
CA LEU A 324 16.94 -9.03 -9.38
C LEU A 324 17.63 -9.02 -10.74
N THR A 325 17.34 -8.00 -11.54
CA THR A 325 17.88 -7.84 -12.89
C THR A 325 18.54 -6.47 -13.05
N PRO A 326 19.86 -6.38 -13.21
CA PRO A 326 20.52 -5.14 -13.60
C PRO A 326 20.16 -4.76 -15.06
N MET A 327 19.82 -3.49 -15.27
CA MET A 327 19.39 -2.95 -16.56
C MET A 327 20.58 -2.64 -17.48
N ALA A 328 21.77 -2.42 -16.94
CA ALA A 328 23.02 -2.24 -17.69
C ALA A 328 23.63 -3.59 -18.11
N GLN A 329 22.85 -4.41 -18.83
CA GLN A 329 23.27 -5.74 -19.28
C GLN A 329 24.62 -5.79 -20.02
N PRO A 330 24.99 -4.84 -20.90
CA PRO A 330 26.27 -4.94 -21.62
C PRO A 330 27.47 -4.85 -20.69
N ASP A 331 27.37 -4.20 -19.53
CA ASP A 331 28.50 -4.01 -18.61
C ASP A 331 28.70 -5.19 -17.64
N ILE A 332 27.88 -6.24 -17.72
CA ILE A 332 27.94 -7.42 -16.85
C ILE A 332 28.76 -8.51 -17.52
N LEU A 333 29.76 -9.00 -16.80
CA LEU A 333 30.63 -10.10 -17.21
C LEU A 333 30.06 -11.45 -16.78
N SER A 334 29.57 -11.55 -15.55
CA SER A 334 28.94 -12.75 -15.03
C SER A 334 28.12 -12.44 -13.77
N VAL A 335 27.25 -13.38 -13.42
CA VAL A 335 26.53 -13.39 -12.15
C VAL A 335 26.73 -14.74 -11.49
N SER A 336 27.01 -14.72 -10.19
CA SER A 336 27.30 -15.90 -9.41
C SER A 336 26.62 -15.81 -8.05
N VAL A 337 26.37 -16.98 -7.49
CA VAL A 337 25.84 -17.09 -6.15
C VAL A 337 27.04 -17.14 -5.18
N THR A 338 27.04 -16.29 -4.16
CA THR A 338 28.10 -16.33 -3.15
C THR A 338 27.90 -17.55 -2.23
N PRO A 339 28.92 -18.41 -2.04
CA PRO A 339 28.84 -19.48 -1.07
C PRO A 339 28.75 -18.92 0.36
N ALA A 340 28.06 -19.61 1.25
CA ALA A 340 28.14 -19.34 2.68
C ALA A 340 29.60 -19.31 3.13
N SER A 341 30.01 -18.27 3.85
CA SER A 341 31.21 -18.36 4.68
C SER A 341 30.96 -19.47 5.69
N ILE A 342 31.72 -20.56 5.57
CA ILE A 342 31.70 -21.71 6.48
C ILE A 342 31.97 -21.18 7.90
N GLY A 343 30.89 -20.94 8.64
CA GLY A 343 30.92 -20.87 10.09
C GLY A 343 31.02 -22.31 10.58
N SER A 344 32.18 -22.67 11.10
CA SER A 344 32.45 -23.96 11.72
C SER A 344 31.38 -24.23 12.78
N GLY A 345 30.59 -25.28 12.56
CA GLY A 345 29.51 -25.72 13.42
C GLY A 345 29.17 -27.16 13.07
N VAL A 346 30.15 -28.05 13.21
CA VAL A 346 29.89 -29.49 13.29
C VAL A 346 29.10 -29.72 14.58
N SER A 347 27.81 -30.00 14.49
CA SER A 347 27.09 -30.74 15.53
C SER A 347 26.39 -31.92 14.89
N THR A 348 27.04 -33.06 15.03
CA THR A 348 26.51 -34.41 14.86
C THR A 348 25.23 -34.61 15.69
N HIS A 349 24.22 -35.19 15.05
CA HIS A 349 23.04 -35.83 15.67
C HIS A 349 22.21 -34.99 16.65
N GLU A 350 21.43 -34.05 16.13
CA GLU A 350 20.13 -33.69 16.73
C GLU A 350 19.06 -33.70 15.62
N ALA A 351 17.88 -34.23 15.95
CA ALA A 351 16.79 -34.47 15.01
C ALA A 351 16.53 -33.25 14.12
N VAL A 352 16.63 -33.44 12.80
CA VAL A 352 16.38 -32.42 11.77
C VAL A 352 14.92 -31.99 11.84
N HIS A 353 14.62 -31.01 12.68
CA HIS A 353 13.40 -30.22 12.54
C HIS A 353 13.51 -29.49 11.20
N LEU A 354 12.90 -30.06 10.15
CA LEU A 354 12.76 -29.41 8.85
C LEU A 354 12.16 -28.01 9.09
N ARG A 355 12.94 -26.95 8.81
CA ARG A 355 12.39 -25.59 8.82
C ARG A 355 11.21 -25.58 7.84
N PRO A 356 10.06 -24.99 8.23
CA PRO A 356 8.85 -25.07 7.41
C PRO A 356 8.99 -24.32 6.08
N TRP A 357 9.97 -23.42 5.98
CA TRP A 357 10.31 -22.71 4.76
C TRP A 357 11.58 -23.28 4.11
N LYS A 358 11.47 -23.63 2.82
CA LYS A 358 12.60 -23.94 1.95
C LYS A 358 13.02 -22.68 1.21
N PHE A 359 14.33 -22.51 1.03
CA PHE A 359 14.91 -21.45 0.23
C PHE A 359 15.57 -22.04 -1.02
N GLU A 360 15.30 -21.43 -2.17
CA GLU A 360 15.96 -21.77 -3.43
C GLU A 360 16.52 -20.52 -4.09
N ARG A 361 17.60 -20.71 -4.83
CA ARG A 361 18.25 -19.66 -5.59
C ARG A 361 18.66 -20.19 -6.95
N ALA A 362 18.46 -19.37 -7.95
CA ALA A 362 18.83 -19.67 -9.32
C ALA A 362 19.38 -18.42 -9.99
N VAL A 363 20.27 -18.63 -10.95
CA VAL A 363 20.81 -17.56 -11.79
C VAL A 363 20.50 -17.93 -13.23
N HIS A 364 19.88 -17.00 -13.96
CA HIS A 364 19.54 -17.20 -15.35
C HIS A 364 19.93 -15.95 -16.15
N GLY A 365 20.88 -16.10 -17.07
CA GLY A 365 21.50 -14.97 -17.74
C GLY A 365 22.11 -14.00 -16.73
N ASN A 366 21.68 -12.74 -16.74
CA ASN A 366 22.11 -11.70 -15.80
C ASN A 366 21.14 -11.52 -14.61
N THR A 367 20.08 -12.32 -14.53
CA THR A 367 19.04 -12.22 -13.50
C THR A 367 19.29 -13.24 -12.41
N ALA A 368 19.14 -12.80 -11.16
CA ALA A 368 19.12 -13.70 -10.02
C ALA A 368 17.72 -13.87 -9.47
N SER A 369 17.33 -15.10 -9.21
CA SER A 369 16.04 -15.50 -8.64
C SER A 369 16.24 -16.09 -7.25
N LEU A 370 15.47 -15.61 -6.28
CA LEU A 370 15.48 -16.03 -4.88
C LEU A 370 14.04 -16.43 -4.52
N GLY A 371 13.84 -17.63 -3.98
CA GLY A 371 12.51 -18.16 -3.69
C GLY A 371 12.40 -18.72 -2.29
N TRP A 372 11.30 -18.40 -1.60
CA TRP A 372 10.92 -18.97 -0.30
C TRP A 372 9.59 -19.71 -0.47
N PHE A 373 9.56 -20.96 -0.02
CA PHE A 373 8.43 -21.88 -0.21
C PHE A 373 8.02 -22.49 1.12
N LEU A 374 6.74 -22.40 1.47
CA LEU A 374 6.20 -23.02 2.66
C LEU A 374 5.82 -24.48 2.36
N HIS A 375 6.31 -25.43 3.17
CA HIS A 375 5.99 -26.85 3.04
C HIS A 375 5.05 -27.36 4.13
N ASP A 376 4.27 -28.39 3.81
CA ASP A 376 3.54 -29.16 4.82
C ASP A 376 4.51 -30.07 5.59
N GLY A 377 4.56 -29.92 6.92
CA GLY A 377 5.54 -30.64 7.76
C GLY A 377 5.39 -32.16 7.78
N ALA A 378 4.37 -32.72 7.12
CA ALA A 378 4.10 -34.16 7.08
C ALA A 378 4.42 -34.82 5.72
N GLY A 379 4.47 -34.05 4.62
CA GLY A 379 4.61 -34.60 3.27
C GLY A 379 5.66 -33.91 2.40
N GLY A 380 6.27 -32.82 2.87
CA GLY A 380 7.23 -32.04 2.08
C GLY A 380 6.60 -31.39 0.84
N ARG A 381 5.26 -31.36 0.74
CA ARG A 381 4.54 -30.73 -0.37
C ARG A 381 4.41 -29.24 -0.12
N GLU A 382 4.59 -28.44 -1.15
CA GLU A 382 4.40 -26.99 -1.07
C GLU A 382 2.93 -26.67 -0.72
N VAL A 383 2.71 -25.77 0.25
CA VAL A 383 1.37 -25.33 0.68
C VAL A 383 0.58 -24.73 -0.48
N PHE A 384 1.28 -24.12 -1.44
CA PHE A 384 0.70 -23.63 -2.70
C PHE A 384 0.05 -24.73 -3.55
N SER A 385 0.62 -25.93 -3.60
CA SER A 385 0.23 -27.01 -4.52
C SER A 385 -0.61 -28.12 -3.89
N GLY A 386 -0.89 -28.03 -2.59
CA GLY A 386 -1.59 -29.06 -1.83
C GLY A 386 -3.04 -28.69 -1.49
N GLU A 387 -3.99 -29.52 -1.91
CA GLU A 387 -5.25 -29.63 -1.17
C GLU A 387 -4.98 -30.41 0.13
N PRO A 388 -5.52 -29.97 1.28
CA PRO A 388 -5.35 -30.69 2.53
C PRO A 388 -5.97 -32.08 2.41
N ARG A 389 -5.12 -33.12 2.39
CA ARG A 389 -5.61 -34.50 2.35
C ARG A 389 -6.34 -34.83 3.66
N GLY A 390 -7.63 -35.14 3.53
CA GLY A 390 -8.49 -35.96 4.40
C GLY A 390 -8.32 -35.86 5.93
N LEU A 391 -9.44 -35.70 6.63
CA LEU A 391 -9.66 -35.76 8.09
C LEU A 391 -9.12 -37.01 8.85
N ARG A 392 -8.14 -37.76 8.33
CA ARG A 392 -7.69 -39.05 8.88
C ARG A 392 -6.85 -38.95 10.17
N LEU A 393 -6.59 -37.77 10.71
CA LEU A 393 -5.90 -37.59 11.99
C LEU A 393 -6.78 -36.76 12.94
N PRO A 394 -7.14 -37.24 14.15
CA PRO A 394 -8.01 -36.52 15.09
C PRO A 394 -7.41 -35.20 15.59
N ARG A 395 -6.10 -35.01 15.39
CA ARG A 395 -5.36 -33.77 15.64
C ARG A 395 -4.18 -33.67 14.67
N PRO A 396 -4.35 -33.03 13.52
CA PRO A 396 -3.22 -32.74 12.66
C PRO A 396 -2.44 -31.62 13.33
N ARG A 397 -1.27 -31.94 13.91
CA ARG A 397 -0.26 -30.95 14.35
C ARG A 397 0.15 -29.97 13.22
N SER A 398 -0.28 -30.24 11.99
CA SER A 398 -0.03 -29.52 10.75
C SER A 398 -1.11 -28.49 10.36
N TRP A 399 -2.18 -28.31 11.15
CA TRP A 399 -3.27 -27.37 10.84
C TRP A 399 -3.07 -26.01 11.53
N LEU A 400 -3.53 -24.92 10.88
CA LEU A 400 -3.03 -23.54 11.05
C LEU A 400 -2.86 -23.04 12.51
N ARG A 401 -3.71 -23.44 13.47
CA ARG A 401 -3.57 -23.00 14.87
C ARG A 401 -2.17 -23.30 15.44
N ASP A 402 -1.58 -24.43 15.07
CA ASP A 402 -0.23 -24.83 15.52
C ASP A 402 0.88 -24.10 14.73
N ARG A 403 0.57 -23.47 13.58
CA ARG A 403 1.50 -22.67 12.75
C ARG A 403 1.67 -21.21 13.19
N TYR A 404 0.91 -20.72 14.16
CA TYR A 404 1.06 -19.36 14.71
C TYR A 404 1.43 -19.34 16.20
N THR A 405 1.24 -20.45 16.89
CA THR A 405 1.32 -20.53 18.36
C THR A 405 2.43 -21.45 18.87
N SER A 406 3.02 -22.30 18.03
CA SER A 406 4.09 -23.22 18.45
C SER A 406 5.49 -22.57 18.49
N PRO A 407 6.39 -23.06 19.37
CA PRO A 407 7.83 -22.80 19.26
C PRO A 407 8.35 -23.55 18.01
N GLY A 408 8.54 -22.83 16.90
CA GLY A 408 8.82 -23.40 15.57
C GLY A 408 7.85 -22.95 14.46
N ARG A 409 6.93 -22.04 14.76
CA ARG A 409 5.93 -21.50 13.82
C ARG A 409 6.54 -20.95 12.52
N PRO A 410 5.99 -21.30 11.32
CA PRO A 410 6.39 -20.68 10.05
C PRO A 410 5.99 -19.23 9.90
N SER A 411 5.01 -18.77 10.67
CA SER A 411 4.43 -17.44 10.53
C SER A 411 4.44 -16.68 11.85
N THR A 412 4.47 -15.35 11.80
CA THR A 412 4.31 -14.48 12.97
C THR A 412 2.94 -14.73 13.61
N ARG A 413 2.76 -14.37 14.88
CA ARG A 413 1.45 -14.49 15.56
C ARG A 413 0.35 -13.71 14.82
N CYS A 414 0.74 -12.65 14.11
CA CYS A 414 -0.15 -11.84 13.27
C CYS A 414 -0.49 -12.51 11.93
N GLY A 415 0.20 -13.58 11.52
CA GLY A 415 -0.10 -14.32 10.29
C GLY A 415 0.86 -14.07 9.13
N GLY A 416 1.91 -13.27 9.34
CA GLY A 416 2.91 -12.94 8.32
C GLY A 416 4.13 -13.86 8.31
N ALA A 417 5.10 -13.58 7.44
CA ALA A 417 6.39 -14.25 7.37
C ALA A 417 7.51 -13.22 7.48
N ILE A 418 8.58 -13.55 8.21
CA ILE A 418 9.79 -12.73 8.33
C ILE A 418 10.98 -13.64 8.03
N PHE A 419 11.82 -13.22 7.11
CA PHE A 419 13.10 -13.85 6.78
C PHE A 419 14.20 -12.83 7.05
N ALA A 420 15.10 -13.16 7.96
CA ALA A 420 16.26 -12.34 8.29
C ALA A 420 17.52 -12.86 7.56
N GLY A 421 18.45 -11.96 7.25
CA GLY A 421 19.65 -12.26 6.47
C GLY A 421 20.64 -13.22 7.15
N ASP A 422 20.54 -13.47 8.44
CA ASP A 422 21.29 -14.51 9.15
C ASP A 422 20.70 -15.92 8.94
N GLU A 423 19.40 -16.01 8.68
CA GLU A 423 18.70 -17.28 8.48
C GLU A 423 18.72 -17.79 7.04
N TYR A 424 18.81 -16.88 6.06
CA TYR A 424 18.73 -17.20 4.62
C TYR A 424 19.67 -16.35 3.73
N GLY A 425 20.50 -15.45 4.30
CA GLY A 425 21.19 -14.37 3.58
C GLY A 425 22.52 -14.74 2.95
N GLU A 426 22.44 -15.65 1.98
CA GLU A 426 23.49 -15.76 0.96
C GLU A 426 23.28 -14.68 -0.12
N GLY A 427 24.37 -14.09 -0.60
CA GLY A 427 24.33 -13.01 -1.57
C GLY A 427 24.44 -13.47 -3.01
N VAL A 428 24.06 -12.59 -3.92
CA VAL A 428 24.34 -12.74 -5.35
C VAL A 428 25.42 -11.71 -5.71
N CYS A 429 26.41 -12.13 -6.48
CA CYS A 429 27.50 -11.29 -6.95
C CYS A 429 27.40 -11.12 -8.47
N TRP A 430 27.24 -9.88 -8.91
CA TRP A 430 27.41 -9.49 -10.31
C TRP A 430 28.82 -8.95 -10.49
N ARG A 431 29.54 -9.54 -11.44
CA ARG A 431 30.82 -9.05 -11.90
C ARG A 431 30.59 -8.11 -13.07
N MET A 432 31.06 -6.89 -12.95
CA MET A 432 30.90 -5.83 -13.95
C MET A 432 32.24 -5.42 -14.53
N ARG A 433 32.23 -4.86 -15.74
CA ARG A 433 33.42 -4.30 -16.37
C ARG A 433 33.93 -3.07 -15.61
N PRO A 434 35.25 -2.79 -15.63
CA PRO A 434 35.80 -1.56 -15.06
C PRO A 434 35.17 -0.30 -15.64
N ALA A 435 34.75 -0.33 -16.91
CA ALA A 435 34.05 0.77 -17.58
C ALA A 435 32.69 1.14 -16.95
N ALA A 436 32.16 0.34 -16.01
CA ALA A 436 30.98 0.68 -15.24
C ALA A 436 31.27 1.59 -14.04
N ALA A 437 32.54 1.81 -13.68
CA ALA A 437 32.93 2.77 -12.65
C ALA A 437 32.39 4.17 -12.97
N GLY A 438 31.92 4.87 -11.95
CA GLY A 438 31.30 6.20 -12.05
C GLY A 438 29.88 6.21 -12.65
N LYS A 439 29.37 5.09 -13.18
CA LYS A 439 28.02 5.03 -13.75
C LYS A 439 26.97 4.73 -12.69
N THR A 440 25.76 5.26 -12.91
CA THR A 440 24.57 4.82 -12.17
C THR A 440 23.88 3.70 -12.95
N VAL A 441 23.74 2.55 -12.30
CA VAL A 441 23.10 1.36 -12.85
C VAL A 441 21.74 1.20 -12.19
N GLU A 442 20.71 1.06 -13.01
CA GLU A 442 19.38 0.71 -12.54
C GLU A 442 19.22 -0.80 -12.40
N TRP A 443 18.48 -1.21 -11.39
CA TRP A 443 18.21 -2.59 -11.04
C TRP A 443 16.71 -2.77 -10.92
N GLU A 444 16.17 -3.65 -11.74
CA GLU A 444 14.79 -4.07 -11.63
C GLU A 444 14.65 -5.14 -10.55
N VAL A 445 13.75 -4.88 -9.61
CA VAL A 445 13.25 -5.88 -8.66
C VAL A 445 11.86 -6.28 -9.09
N ARG A 446 11.65 -7.58 -9.35
CA ARG A 446 10.31 -8.16 -9.42
C ARG A 446 10.08 -9.01 -8.19
N ALA A 447 9.03 -8.71 -7.45
CA ALA A 447 8.62 -9.46 -6.28
C ALA A 447 7.24 -10.07 -6.53
N THR A 448 7.13 -11.39 -6.40
CA THR A 448 5.87 -12.11 -6.49
C THR A 448 5.58 -12.75 -5.13
N VAL A 449 4.42 -12.46 -4.56
CA VAL A 449 3.99 -12.97 -3.25
C VAL A 449 2.68 -13.72 -3.41
N TRP A 450 2.65 -14.95 -2.92
CA TRP A 450 1.45 -15.76 -2.85
C TRP A 450 0.96 -15.86 -1.41
N VAL A 451 -0.34 -15.66 -1.24
CA VAL A 451 -1.04 -15.86 0.02
C VAL A 451 -2.09 -16.94 -0.16
N THR A 452 -2.05 -17.95 0.69
CA THR A 452 -2.95 -19.11 0.63
C THR A 452 -3.80 -19.17 1.87
N TYR A 453 -5.10 -19.41 1.68
CA TYR A 453 -6.04 -19.73 2.73
C TYR A 453 -6.30 -21.23 2.77
N TRP A 454 -6.14 -21.81 3.96
CA TRP A 454 -6.63 -23.14 4.32
C TRP A 454 -7.53 -23.03 5.55
N PRO A 455 -8.60 -23.85 5.68
CA PRO A 455 -9.55 -23.71 6.77
C PRO A 455 -8.94 -23.92 8.15
N ASN A 456 -9.26 -23.03 9.09
CA ASN A 456 -8.75 -23.11 10.46
C ASN A 456 -9.78 -23.69 11.43
N LYS A 457 -10.85 -22.93 11.73
CA LYS A 457 -11.95 -23.34 12.61
C LYS A 457 -13.08 -23.99 11.84
N LYS A 458 -13.34 -23.56 10.60
CA LYS A 458 -14.38 -24.15 9.75
C LYS A 458 -13.92 -25.50 9.17
N ARG A 459 -14.22 -26.58 9.90
CA ARG A 459 -13.81 -27.96 9.56
C ARG A 459 -14.89 -28.78 8.84
N THR A 460 -16.03 -28.16 8.52
CA THR A 460 -17.16 -28.82 7.85
C THR A 460 -16.91 -28.91 6.35
N PRO A 461 -16.93 -30.12 5.74
CA PRO A 461 -16.83 -30.29 4.30
C PRO A 461 -17.97 -29.58 3.54
N PRO A 462 -17.75 -29.08 2.30
CA PRO A 462 -16.46 -29.06 1.59
C PRO A 462 -15.50 -28.01 2.17
N LEU A 463 -14.22 -28.38 2.30
CA LEU A 463 -13.16 -27.48 2.75
C LEU A 463 -12.82 -26.50 1.61
N HIS A 464 -12.93 -25.20 1.90
CA HIS A 464 -12.53 -24.16 0.94
C HIS A 464 -11.03 -23.92 0.99
N THR A 465 -10.38 -23.81 -0.17
CA THR A 465 -8.98 -23.37 -0.26
C THR A 465 -8.85 -22.39 -1.42
N GLU A 466 -8.11 -21.31 -1.20
CA GLU A 466 -7.80 -20.35 -2.27
C GLU A 466 -6.38 -19.83 -2.12
N THR A 467 -5.78 -19.49 -3.26
CA THR A 467 -4.48 -18.82 -3.34
C THR A 467 -4.65 -17.56 -4.16
N ARG A 468 -4.04 -16.48 -3.69
CA ARG A 468 -3.97 -15.20 -4.38
C ARG A 468 -2.53 -14.79 -4.55
N MET A 469 -2.25 -14.11 -5.65
CA MET A 469 -0.93 -13.69 -6.08
C MET A 469 -0.88 -12.18 -6.25
N LEU A 470 0.22 -11.59 -5.80
CA LEU A 470 0.60 -10.22 -6.09
C LEU A 470 1.94 -10.24 -6.81
N GLU A 471 2.05 -9.49 -7.90
CA GLU A 471 3.33 -9.15 -8.54
C GLU A 471 3.59 -7.65 -8.41
N VAL A 472 4.83 -7.30 -8.04
CA VAL A 472 5.31 -5.93 -7.91
C VAL A 472 6.61 -5.77 -8.67
N ARG A 473 6.77 -4.63 -9.33
CA ARG A 473 7.99 -4.25 -10.04
C ARG A 473 8.45 -2.87 -9.61
N GLU A 474 9.68 -2.77 -9.13
CA GLU A 474 10.31 -1.52 -8.72
C GLU A 474 11.71 -1.37 -9.30
N LEU A 475 12.14 -0.13 -9.50
CA LEU A 475 13.50 0.21 -9.94
C LEU A 475 14.32 0.73 -8.76
N LEU A 476 15.49 0.12 -8.57
CA LEU A 476 16.51 0.52 -7.62
C LEU A 476 17.69 1.13 -8.38
N GLN A 477 18.40 2.05 -7.75
CA GLN A 477 19.57 2.70 -8.34
C GLN A 477 20.80 2.44 -7.49
N LEU A 478 21.92 2.15 -8.16
CA LEU A 478 23.25 2.02 -7.59
C LEU A 478 24.21 2.87 -8.41
N THR A 479 24.84 3.86 -7.78
CA THR A 479 26.02 4.51 -8.33
C THR A 479 27.24 3.67 -7.99
N VAL A 480 27.93 3.19 -9.01
CA VAL A 480 29.18 2.44 -8.88
C VAL A 480 30.29 3.46 -8.61
N ALA A 481 30.38 3.92 -7.36
CA ALA A 481 31.38 4.92 -6.94
C ALA A 481 32.80 4.32 -6.97
N GLU A 482 33.76 5.16 -7.35
CA GLU A 482 35.21 4.87 -7.38
C GLU A 482 35.83 4.64 -5.99
#